data_AF-A0A3B6RIU3-F1
#
_entry.id   AF-A0A3B6RIU3-F1
#
_cell.length_a   1.000
_cell.length_b   1.000
_cell.length_c   1.000
_cell.angle_alpha   90.00
_cell.angle_beta   90.00
_cell.angle_gamma   90.00
#
_symmetry.space_group_name_H-M   'P 1'
#
loop_
_entity.id
_entity.type
_entity.pdbx_description
1 polymer ?
#
loop_
_entity_poly.entity_id
_entity_poly.type
_entity_poly.pdbx_seq_one_letter_code
_entity_poly.pdbx_strand_id
1 'polypeptide(L)'
;MNPRDSGDDSPGATAGSSSAAPAQQHQQQSLEWRFAQVFGERAAGEDVQEVDIISAIEFDKSGDHLATGDRGGRVVLFERTDARDEHANRRELERQDVPITRHPEFRYKTEFQSHEPEFDYLKSLEIEEKINKIKWCQTANNALFLLSTNDKTIKYWKVQEKKVKQVSVMALDTSRTVGDGTTSRASTSTSEPPLPNGGCSKKSDSLNSDLAFPPGGYPSLRLPVVTNQDVNLVARCRRVYAHAHDYHINSISNNSDGETFISADDLRINLWNLEINSQSFNIVDVKPTNMEDLTEVITCAEFHPTHCNTLAYSSSKGSIRLIDLRQSALCDNHSKIFEEHEAPGARSFFTEIIASISDVKFSRDGRYLLSRDYMTLKLWDLNMDSGPVSTFQVHEHLRPRLCDLYENDSIFDKFECCLSGDGLHVATGSYGNLFRVFGSTPGSTEVTTLEASRNPMRRQIANPTRPTRGTLTSMTRGVRRGGENLGVDANGNSLDFSTKLLHLAWHPTENSIACAAANSLYMYYA
;
A
#
# COMPACT_ATOMS: atom_id res chain seq x y z
N MET A 1 -11.52 -19.09 -91.55
CA MET A 1 -12.53 -20.15 -91.69
C MET A 1 -13.23 -20.28 -90.35
N ASN A 2 -14.49 -19.87 -90.25
CA ASN A 2 -15.40 -20.26 -89.16
C ASN A 2 -16.24 -21.45 -89.65
N PRO A 3 -16.70 -22.36 -88.76
CA PRO A 3 -18.06 -22.27 -88.16
C PRO A 3 -18.05 -22.52 -86.63
N ARG A 4 -18.93 -21.90 -85.78
CA ARG A 4 -20.34 -22.25 -85.40
C ARG A 4 -20.51 -23.68 -84.83
N ASP A 5 -21.32 -24.03 -83.84
CA ASP A 5 -22.11 -23.41 -82.74
C ASP A 5 -22.84 -24.58 -82.00
N SER A 6 -23.47 -24.34 -80.84
CA SER A 6 -24.39 -25.20 -80.03
C SER A 6 -23.77 -26.31 -79.13
N GLY A 7 -24.22 -26.58 -77.91
CA GLY A 7 -25.35 -26.11 -77.10
C GLY A 7 -25.32 -26.78 -75.71
N ASP A 8 -26.01 -26.15 -74.76
CA ASP A 8 -26.09 -26.33 -73.29
C ASP A 8 -26.82 -27.62 -72.81
N ASP A 9 -26.43 -28.20 -71.66
CA ASP A 9 -27.31 -28.47 -70.49
C ASP A 9 -26.63 -29.25 -69.34
N SER A 10 -26.99 -28.89 -68.11
CA SER A 10 -26.43 -29.35 -66.81
C SER A 10 -27.00 -30.73 -66.35
N PRO A 11 -26.46 -31.39 -65.29
CA PRO A 11 -26.86 -31.06 -63.91
C PRO A 11 -25.73 -31.15 -62.85
N GLY A 12 -25.93 -30.44 -61.73
CA GLY A 12 -24.92 -30.20 -60.70
C GLY A 12 -24.74 -31.28 -59.62
N ALA A 13 -23.68 -31.09 -58.84
CA ALA A 13 -23.56 -31.49 -57.43
C ALA A 13 -22.25 -30.91 -56.83
N THR A 14 -22.39 -29.76 -56.19
CA THR A 14 -21.76 -29.35 -54.90
C THR A 14 -20.35 -29.88 -54.57
N ALA A 15 -19.32 -29.06 -54.84
CA ALA A 15 -18.06 -29.10 -54.12
C ALA A 15 -18.21 -28.24 -52.84
N GLY A 16 -18.18 -28.88 -51.68
CA GLY A 16 -18.24 -28.21 -50.38
C GLY A 16 -17.01 -27.33 -50.17
N SER A 17 -17.23 -26.03 -50.10
CA SER A 17 -16.26 -25.05 -49.61
C SER A 17 -16.03 -25.29 -48.12
N SER A 18 -14.83 -25.70 -47.74
CA SER A 18 -14.36 -25.62 -46.36
C SER A 18 -14.22 -24.15 -45.98
N SER A 19 -15.28 -23.57 -45.45
CA SER A 19 -15.24 -22.25 -44.80
C SER A 19 -14.36 -22.37 -43.56
N ALA A 20 -13.17 -21.74 -43.61
CA ALA A 20 -12.38 -21.49 -42.43
C ALA A 20 -13.25 -20.72 -41.44
N ALA A 21 -13.48 -21.30 -40.26
CA ALA A 21 -14.18 -20.62 -39.19
C ALA A 21 -13.38 -19.35 -38.83
N PRO A 22 -14.04 -18.19 -38.66
CA PRO A 22 -13.35 -17.00 -38.20
C PRO A 22 -12.79 -17.30 -36.81
N ALA A 23 -11.51 -17.01 -36.62
CA ALA A 23 -10.89 -16.99 -35.30
C ALA A 23 -11.77 -16.13 -34.39
N GLN A 24 -12.30 -16.73 -33.32
CA GLN A 24 -12.99 -16.00 -32.27
C GLN A 24 -11.99 -15.02 -31.66
N GLN A 25 -12.03 -13.77 -32.12
CA GLN A 25 -11.58 -12.65 -31.32
C GLN A 25 -12.38 -12.75 -30.02
N HIS A 26 -11.74 -13.18 -28.94
CA HIS A 26 -12.27 -12.93 -27.62
C HIS A 26 -12.33 -11.41 -27.50
N GLN A 27 -13.50 -10.81 -27.76
CA GLN A 27 -13.80 -9.49 -27.26
C GLN A 27 -13.68 -9.63 -25.74
N GLN A 28 -12.53 -9.26 -25.18
CA GLN A 28 -12.39 -9.05 -23.75
C GLN A 28 -13.49 -8.06 -23.38
N GLN A 29 -14.48 -8.56 -22.65
CA GLN A 29 -15.56 -7.73 -22.13
C GLN A 29 -14.92 -6.73 -21.18
N SER A 30 -15.20 -5.45 -21.39
CA SER A 30 -14.78 -4.40 -20.48
C SER A 30 -15.28 -4.71 -19.08
N LEU A 31 -14.40 -4.58 -18.08
CA LEU A 31 -14.73 -4.85 -16.68
C LEU A 31 -15.89 -3.95 -16.20
N GLU A 32 -16.97 -4.55 -15.71
CA GLU A 32 -18.13 -3.82 -15.17
C GLU A 32 -17.99 -3.61 -13.66
N TRP A 33 -17.35 -2.50 -13.28
CA TRP A 33 -17.06 -2.20 -11.89
C TRP A 33 -18.29 -1.85 -11.04
N ARG A 34 -18.43 -2.56 -9.92
CA ARG A 34 -19.49 -2.39 -8.93
C ARG A 34 -18.91 -2.09 -7.56
N PHE A 35 -19.67 -1.33 -6.77
CA PHE A 35 -19.35 -1.07 -5.37
C PHE A 35 -19.57 -2.33 -4.54
N ALA A 36 -18.60 -2.69 -3.68
CA ALA A 36 -18.71 -3.78 -2.72
C ALA A 36 -18.90 -3.25 -1.29
N GLN A 37 -17.90 -2.56 -0.74
CA GLN A 37 -17.86 -2.19 0.67
C GLN A 37 -17.23 -0.81 0.86
N VAL A 38 -17.54 -0.19 2.00
CA VAL A 38 -16.89 1.02 2.47
C VAL A 38 -16.65 0.95 3.97
N PHE A 39 -15.46 1.34 4.41
CA PHE A 39 -15.11 1.51 5.81
C PHE A 39 -14.74 2.96 6.07
N GLY A 40 -15.05 3.47 7.28
CA GLY A 40 -14.74 4.85 7.66
C GLY A 40 -15.59 5.91 6.93
N GLU A 41 -16.76 5.53 6.42
CA GLU A 41 -17.69 6.49 5.79
C GLU A 41 -18.36 7.37 6.86
N ARG A 42 -18.41 8.67 6.56
CA ARG A 42 -18.86 9.71 7.49
C ARG A 42 -20.37 9.88 7.46
N ALA A 43 -20.89 10.42 8.57
CA ALA A 43 -22.17 11.11 8.52
C ALA A 43 -22.02 12.47 7.79
N ALA A 44 -23.09 12.93 7.16
CA ALA A 44 -23.07 14.22 6.47
C ALA A 44 -22.75 15.38 7.44
N GLY A 45 -21.69 16.14 7.14
CA GLY A 45 -21.26 17.31 7.94
C GLY A 45 -20.16 17.02 8.97
N GLU A 46 -19.57 15.83 8.98
CA GLU A 46 -18.43 15.50 9.85
C GLU A 46 -17.09 15.84 9.17
N ASP A 47 -16.29 16.68 9.83
CA ASP A 47 -15.00 17.15 9.33
C ASP A 47 -13.93 16.04 9.33
N VAL A 48 -12.98 16.13 8.40
CA VAL A 48 -11.88 15.14 8.28
C VAL A 48 -10.82 15.49 9.29
N GLN A 49 -10.61 14.63 10.30
CA GLN A 49 -9.40 14.73 11.09
C GLN A 49 -8.22 14.28 10.24
N GLU A 50 -7.18 15.12 10.18
CA GLU A 50 -6.00 14.83 9.36
C GLU A 50 -5.32 13.52 9.75
N VAL A 51 -5.29 13.21 11.05
CA VAL A 51 -4.74 11.96 11.60
C VAL A 51 -5.46 10.70 11.13
N ASP A 52 -6.74 10.81 10.72
CA ASP A 52 -7.53 9.68 10.23
C ASP A 52 -7.38 9.47 8.71
N ILE A 53 -6.68 10.36 8.00
CA ILE A 53 -6.49 10.22 6.55
C ILE A 53 -5.61 9.00 6.27
N ILE A 54 -6.12 8.08 5.45
CA ILE A 54 -5.40 6.89 5.02
C ILE A 54 -4.23 7.31 4.11
N SER A 55 -3.04 6.85 4.44
CA SER A 55 -1.78 7.19 3.77
C SER A 55 -1.03 5.98 3.20
N ALA A 56 -1.50 4.76 3.45
CA ALA A 56 -0.96 3.54 2.86
C ALA A 56 -2.05 2.45 2.78
N ILE A 57 -2.06 1.69 1.69
CA ILE A 57 -2.95 0.53 1.49
C ILE A 57 -2.13 -0.59 0.85
N GLU A 58 -2.22 -1.81 1.38
CA GLU A 58 -1.53 -2.98 0.80
C GLU A 58 -2.28 -4.28 1.10
N PHE A 59 -2.59 -5.06 0.06
CA PHE A 59 -3.03 -6.46 0.19
C PHE A 59 -1.85 -7.38 0.49
N ASP A 60 -2.09 -8.44 1.26
CA ASP A 60 -1.10 -9.51 1.37
C ASP A 60 -1.04 -10.35 0.08
N LYS A 61 -0.05 -11.24 -0.01
CA LYS A 61 0.19 -12.01 -1.25
C LYS A 61 -0.95 -12.97 -1.61
N SER A 62 -1.75 -13.43 -0.64
CA SER A 62 -2.92 -14.27 -0.92
C SER A 62 -4.17 -13.45 -1.26
N GLY A 63 -4.25 -12.22 -0.74
CA GLY A 63 -5.43 -11.36 -0.85
C GLY A 63 -6.43 -11.56 0.30
N ASP A 64 -6.13 -12.45 1.25
CA ASP A 64 -7.00 -12.71 2.40
C ASP A 64 -6.93 -11.60 3.45
N HIS A 65 -5.88 -10.79 3.40
CA HIS A 65 -5.67 -9.69 4.33
C HIS A 65 -5.37 -8.38 3.61
N LEU A 66 -5.95 -7.31 4.13
CA LEU A 66 -5.71 -5.95 3.69
C LEU A 66 -5.25 -5.12 4.89
N ALA A 67 -4.21 -4.33 4.71
CA ALA A 67 -3.73 -3.38 5.71
C ALA A 67 -3.91 -1.96 5.20
N THR A 68 -4.33 -1.07 6.10
CA THR A 68 -4.28 0.38 5.89
C THR A 68 -3.45 1.04 6.98
N GLY A 69 -2.71 2.08 6.60
CA GLY A 69 -2.03 2.98 7.52
C GLY A 69 -2.58 4.39 7.37
N ASP A 70 -2.55 5.18 8.44
CA ASP A 70 -3.00 6.57 8.42
C ASP A 70 -1.92 7.57 8.83
N ARG A 71 -2.26 8.86 8.72
CA ARG A 71 -1.38 9.96 9.13
C ARG A 71 -1.16 10.03 10.63
N GLY A 72 -2.07 9.49 11.44
CA GLY A 72 -1.94 9.37 12.89
C GLY A 72 -1.14 8.16 13.35
N GLY A 73 -0.44 7.45 12.45
CA GLY A 73 0.47 6.38 12.80
C GLY A 73 -0.18 5.05 13.18
N ARG A 74 -1.49 4.88 12.97
CA ARG A 74 -2.21 3.63 13.23
C ARG A 74 -2.15 2.71 12.02
N VAL A 75 -2.17 1.41 12.29
CA VAL A 75 -2.33 0.37 11.28
C VAL A 75 -3.60 -0.41 11.57
N VAL A 76 -4.48 -0.50 10.58
CA VAL A 76 -5.75 -1.24 10.65
C VAL A 76 -5.67 -2.43 9.70
N LEU A 77 -6.02 -3.61 10.21
CA LEU A 77 -6.04 -4.85 9.44
C LEU A 77 -7.47 -5.30 9.20
N PHE A 78 -7.72 -5.76 7.98
CA PHE A 78 -8.96 -6.38 7.55
C PHE A 78 -8.68 -7.83 7.15
N GLU A 79 -9.67 -8.70 7.36
CA GLU A 79 -9.62 -10.08 6.88
C GLU A 79 -10.83 -10.41 6.01
N ARG A 80 -10.58 -11.22 5.00
CA ARG A 80 -11.58 -11.76 4.10
C ARG A 80 -12.55 -12.68 4.85
N THR A 81 -13.85 -12.58 4.56
CA THR A 81 -14.91 -13.28 5.30
C THR A 81 -15.31 -14.62 4.69
N ASP A 82 -15.28 -14.75 3.37
CA ASP A 82 -15.67 -15.95 2.61
C ASP A 82 -14.69 -17.14 2.78
N ALA A 83 -13.42 -16.90 3.11
CA ALA A 83 -12.41 -17.94 3.31
C ALA A 83 -12.73 -18.89 4.48
N ARG A 84 -13.59 -18.48 5.43
CA ARG A 84 -14.05 -19.35 6.53
C ARG A 84 -15.23 -20.25 6.13
N ASP A 85 -15.92 -19.95 5.03
CA ASP A 85 -17.15 -20.62 4.62
C ASP A 85 -16.93 -21.82 3.70
N GLU A 86 -15.69 -22.15 3.29
CA GLU A 86 -15.43 -23.36 2.50
C GLU A 86 -15.82 -24.66 3.24
N HIS A 87 -15.90 -24.63 4.58
CA HIS A 87 -16.40 -25.75 5.39
C HIS A 87 -17.89 -25.65 5.72
N ALA A 88 -18.56 -24.55 5.38
CA ALA A 88 -19.98 -24.35 5.60
C ALA A 88 -20.77 -24.79 4.35
N ASN A 89 -21.49 -25.90 4.49
CA ASN A 89 -22.58 -26.35 3.63
C ASN A 89 -22.25 -26.84 2.21
N ARG A 90 -21.71 -28.07 2.15
CA ARG A 90 -21.92 -29.00 1.02
C ARG A 90 -23.41 -29.13 0.62
N ARG A 91 -24.35 -28.86 1.55
CA ARG A 91 -25.80 -28.86 1.33
C ARG A 91 -26.38 -27.58 0.69
N GLU A 92 -25.65 -26.45 0.68
CA GLU A 92 -26.07 -25.22 -0.02
C GLU A 92 -25.55 -25.18 -1.45
N LEU A 93 -24.37 -25.75 -1.71
CA LEU A 93 -23.80 -25.94 -3.05
C LEU A 93 -24.68 -26.80 -3.97
N GLU A 94 -25.51 -27.69 -3.42
CA GLU A 94 -26.44 -28.54 -4.18
C GLU A 94 -27.81 -27.86 -4.46
N ARG A 95 -28.05 -26.62 -4.00
CA ARG A 95 -29.35 -25.93 -4.13
C ARG A 95 -29.36 -24.68 -5.01
N GLN A 96 -28.23 -24.27 -5.60
CA GLN A 96 -28.17 -23.04 -6.39
C GLN A 96 -27.67 -23.31 -7.82
N ASP A 97 -28.61 -23.36 -8.77
CA ASP A 97 -28.36 -23.21 -10.22
C ASP A 97 -28.07 -21.74 -10.60
N VAL A 98 -27.43 -20.97 -9.72
CA VAL A 98 -27.04 -19.57 -9.93
C VAL A 98 -25.52 -19.49 -9.83
N PRO A 99 -24.80 -18.91 -10.81
CA PRO A 99 -23.36 -18.74 -10.67
C PRO A 99 -23.08 -17.89 -9.42
N ILE A 100 -22.39 -18.47 -8.45
CA ILE A 100 -21.96 -17.78 -7.23
C ILE A 100 -20.86 -16.80 -7.64
N THR A 101 -21.23 -15.61 -8.10
CA THR A 101 -20.32 -14.46 -8.17
C THR A 101 -20.16 -13.89 -6.76
N ARG A 102 -19.47 -14.63 -5.87
CA ARG A 102 -19.05 -14.07 -4.58
C ARG A 102 -17.77 -13.26 -4.85
N HIS A 103 -17.92 -11.95 -4.82
CA HIS A 103 -16.78 -11.03 -4.75
C HIS A 103 -16.19 -11.08 -3.33
N PRO A 104 -14.91 -10.75 -3.13
CA PRO A 104 -14.28 -10.83 -1.83
C PRO A 104 -14.91 -9.77 -0.92
N GLU A 105 -15.33 -10.18 0.26
CA GLU A 105 -15.79 -9.28 1.32
C GLU A 105 -14.79 -9.30 2.47
N PHE A 106 -14.54 -8.13 3.04
CA PHE A 106 -13.62 -7.93 4.14
C PHE A 106 -14.39 -7.53 5.39
N ARG A 107 -13.79 -7.82 6.54
CA ARG A 107 -14.22 -7.32 7.84
C ARG A 107 -13.03 -6.77 8.61
N TYR A 108 -13.30 -5.83 9.49
CA TYR A 108 -12.33 -5.37 10.46
C TYR A 108 -11.78 -6.56 11.28
N LYS A 109 -10.46 -6.67 11.36
CA LYS A 109 -9.75 -7.70 12.13
C LYS A 109 -9.20 -7.13 13.44
N THR A 110 -8.37 -6.11 13.35
CA THR A 110 -7.71 -5.47 14.51
C THR A 110 -7.01 -4.18 14.09
N GLU A 111 -6.76 -3.29 15.04
CA GLU A 111 -5.93 -2.10 14.86
C GLU A 111 -4.87 -1.99 15.96
N PHE A 112 -3.80 -1.25 15.68
CA PHE A 112 -2.78 -0.91 16.67
C PHE A 112 -2.04 0.37 16.28
N GLN A 113 -1.56 1.09 17.30
CA GLN A 113 -0.66 2.24 17.11
C GLN A 113 0.71 1.73 16.67
N SER A 114 1.15 2.10 15.48
CA SER A 114 2.44 1.67 14.94
C SER A 114 3.55 2.68 15.25
N HIS A 115 3.33 3.95 14.93
CA HIS A 115 4.27 5.04 15.21
C HIS A 115 3.62 6.10 16.08
N GLU A 116 4.42 6.80 16.87
CA GLU A 116 3.99 7.95 17.67
C GLU A 116 4.86 9.14 17.24
N PRO A 117 4.40 10.39 17.43
CA PRO A 117 5.21 11.55 17.11
C PRO A 117 6.53 11.51 17.89
N GLU A 118 7.64 11.68 17.18
CA GLU A 118 8.98 11.69 17.76
C GLU A 118 9.66 13.04 17.47
N PHE A 119 10.64 13.42 18.28
CA PHE A 119 11.42 14.65 18.06
C PHE A 119 12.91 14.37 18.19
N ASP A 120 13.67 14.64 17.12
CA ASP A 120 15.12 14.60 17.15
C ASP A 120 15.66 15.94 17.66
N TYR A 121 16.04 15.98 18.93
CA TYR A 121 16.58 17.19 19.58
C TYR A 121 17.94 17.64 19.02
N LEU A 122 18.72 16.73 18.42
CA LEU A 122 20.03 17.08 17.87
C LEU A 122 19.90 17.73 16.50
N LYS A 123 18.95 17.25 15.69
CA LYS A 123 18.63 17.80 14.37
C LYS A 123 17.54 18.88 14.42
N SER A 124 16.91 19.09 15.58
CA SER A 124 15.72 19.93 15.76
C SER A 124 14.63 19.60 14.75
N LEU A 125 14.38 18.31 14.56
CA LEU A 125 13.49 17.78 13.53
C LEU A 125 12.34 17.01 14.19
N GLU A 126 11.11 17.43 13.90
CA GLU A 126 9.91 16.65 14.21
C GLU A 126 9.79 15.48 13.24
N ILE A 127 9.52 14.31 13.80
CA ILE A 127 9.33 13.06 13.06
C ILE A 127 7.85 12.71 13.19
N GLU A 128 7.13 12.88 12.09
CA GLU A 128 5.71 12.55 11.99
C GLU A 128 5.48 11.04 12.23
N GLU A 129 4.35 10.73 12.85
CA GLU A 129 3.88 9.36 13.05
C GLU A 129 3.27 8.75 11.78
N LYS A 130 3.01 9.56 10.76
CA LYS A 130 2.38 9.15 9.50
C LYS A 130 2.99 7.87 8.92
N ILE A 131 2.12 6.92 8.58
CA ILE A 131 2.55 5.70 7.91
C ILE A 131 2.77 5.97 6.43
N ASN A 132 4.02 5.86 5.97
CA ASN A 132 4.39 6.08 4.57
C ASN A 132 4.13 4.84 3.70
N LYS A 133 4.48 3.65 4.20
CA LYS A 133 4.34 2.37 3.49
C LYS A 133 4.10 1.21 4.47
N ILE A 134 3.38 0.20 4.00
CA ILE A 134 3.17 -1.08 4.67
C ILE A 134 3.56 -2.19 3.69
N LYS A 135 4.30 -3.20 4.15
CA LYS A 135 4.62 -4.39 3.35
C LYS A 135 4.42 -5.67 4.14
N TRP A 136 3.57 -6.56 3.60
CA TRP A 136 3.33 -7.88 4.17
C TRP A 136 4.55 -8.78 4.01
N CYS A 137 4.95 -9.41 5.12
CA CYS A 137 5.99 -10.42 5.17
C CYS A 137 5.37 -11.81 5.12
N GLN A 138 6.19 -12.84 4.90
CA GLN A 138 5.72 -14.22 4.85
C GLN A 138 5.02 -14.60 6.17
N THR A 139 3.80 -15.12 6.05
CA THR A 139 3.04 -15.64 7.19
C THR A 139 3.67 -16.91 7.71
N ALA A 140 3.74 -17.05 9.03
CA ALA A 140 4.30 -18.23 9.67
C ALA A 140 3.64 -18.48 11.02
N ASN A 141 3.44 -19.75 11.38
CA ASN A 141 2.90 -20.16 12.69
C ASN A 141 1.54 -19.51 13.04
N ASN A 142 0.63 -19.40 12.06
CA ASN A 142 -0.67 -18.73 12.19
C ASN A 142 -0.57 -17.27 12.70
N ALA A 143 0.56 -16.62 12.41
CA ALA A 143 0.78 -15.22 12.70
C ALA A 143 1.01 -14.44 11.41
N LEU A 144 0.45 -13.24 11.41
CA LEU A 144 0.65 -12.24 10.39
C LEU A 144 1.90 -11.43 10.71
N PHE A 145 2.67 -11.11 9.68
CA PHE A 145 3.88 -10.33 9.79
C PHE A 145 3.85 -9.21 8.75
N LEU A 146 4.18 -7.99 9.17
CA LEU A 146 4.22 -6.83 8.29
C LEU A 146 5.28 -5.85 8.75
N LEU A 147 5.87 -5.15 7.78
CA LEU A 147 6.69 -3.96 8.00
C LEU A 147 5.80 -2.73 7.83
N SER A 148 6.00 -1.74 8.67
CA SER A 148 5.42 -0.40 8.53
C SER A 148 6.52 0.63 8.73
N THR A 149 6.52 1.71 7.98
CA THR A 149 7.53 2.77 8.09
C THR A 149 6.88 4.15 8.18
N ASN A 150 7.50 5.03 8.96
CA ASN A 150 7.36 6.49 8.81
C ASN A 150 8.62 7.04 8.12
N ASP A 151 8.89 8.33 8.28
CA ASP A 151 10.01 9.02 7.63
C ASP A 151 11.40 8.56 8.09
N LYS A 152 11.54 7.97 9.28
CA LYS A 152 12.87 7.68 9.89
C LYS A 152 13.02 6.27 10.44
N THR A 153 11.92 5.60 10.72
CA THR A 153 11.93 4.29 11.41
C THR A 153 11.03 3.30 10.70
N ILE A 154 11.49 2.04 10.72
CA ILE A 154 10.74 0.90 10.19
C ILE A 154 10.49 -0.06 11.34
N LYS A 155 9.25 -0.53 11.48
CA LYS A 155 8.84 -1.45 12.55
C LYS A 155 8.36 -2.77 11.95
N TYR A 156 8.84 -3.88 12.50
CA TYR A 156 8.43 -5.23 12.15
C TYR A 156 7.41 -5.76 13.16
N TRP A 157 6.19 -5.97 12.70
CA TRP A 157 5.07 -6.35 13.53
C TRP A 157 4.74 -7.84 13.40
N LYS A 158 4.35 -8.44 14.52
CA LYS A 158 3.71 -9.75 14.56
C LYS A 158 2.32 -9.60 15.12
N VAL A 159 1.31 -9.99 14.34
CA VAL A 159 -0.08 -10.03 14.78
C VAL A 159 -0.52 -11.48 14.84
N GLN A 160 -0.94 -11.92 16.02
CA GLN A 160 -1.35 -13.31 16.24
C GLN A 160 -2.50 -13.39 17.24
N GLU A 161 -3.30 -14.44 17.10
CA GLU A 161 -4.27 -14.82 18.10
C GLU A 161 -3.56 -15.41 19.33
N LYS A 162 -3.72 -14.77 20.48
CA LYS A 162 -3.21 -15.26 21.76
C LYS A 162 -4.39 -15.74 22.59
N LYS A 163 -4.45 -17.04 22.84
CA LYS A 163 -5.38 -17.63 23.82
C LYS A 163 -5.02 -17.09 25.20
N VAL A 164 -5.93 -16.37 25.83
CA VAL A 164 -5.76 -15.90 27.20
C VAL A 164 -5.86 -17.11 28.12
N LYS A 165 -4.79 -17.34 28.85
CA LYS A 165 -4.60 -18.47 29.74
C LYS A 165 -4.90 -18.01 31.16
N GLN A 166 -6.06 -18.36 31.71
CA GLN A 166 -6.35 -18.11 33.12
C GLN A 166 -5.84 -19.29 33.95
N VAL A 167 -5.14 -18.98 35.04
CA VAL A 167 -4.75 -20.00 36.02
C VAL A 167 -5.99 -20.32 36.86
N SER A 168 -6.56 -21.49 36.64
CA SER A 168 -7.78 -21.95 37.32
C SER A 168 -7.52 -22.50 38.72
N VAL A 169 -6.28 -22.91 39.01
CA VAL A 169 -5.90 -23.51 40.29
C VAL A 169 -4.54 -22.95 40.72
N MET A 170 -4.54 -22.21 41.81
CA MET A 170 -3.32 -21.84 42.55
C MET A 170 -3.29 -22.60 43.87
N ALA A 171 -2.09 -22.96 44.33
CA ALA A 171 -1.87 -23.44 45.69
C ALA A 171 -1.90 -22.24 46.66
N LEU A 172 -3.03 -21.54 46.75
CA LEU A 172 -3.31 -20.70 47.90
C LEU A 172 -4.25 -21.47 48.81
N ASP A 173 -3.76 -21.82 50.00
CA ASP A 173 -4.61 -22.23 51.11
C ASP A 173 -5.50 -21.04 51.51
N THR A 174 -6.67 -20.92 50.91
CA THR A 174 -7.69 -19.91 51.29
C THR A 174 -8.37 -20.25 52.63
N SER A 175 -7.84 -21.19 53.42
CA SER A 175 -8.50 -21.68 54.63
C SER A 175 -7.78 -21.30 55.93
N ARG A 176 -7.15 -20.12 56.05
CA ARG A 176 -6.71 -19.61 57.36
C ARG A 176 -6.72 -18.09 57.44
N THR A 177 -7.90 -17.47 57.54
CA THR A 177 -8.11 -16.24 58.35
C THR A 177 -9.60 -16.06 58.64
N VAL A 178 -10.13 -16.85 59.56
CA VAL A 178 -11.20 -16.40 60.47
C VAL A 178 -10.58 -16.47 61.86
N GLY A 179 -10.30 -15.32 62.46
CA GLY A 179 -9.85 -15.24 63.85
C GLY A 179 -8.57 -14.42 64.07
N ASP A 180 -8.80 -13.15 64.37
CA ASP A 180 -8.08 -12.33 65.35
C ASP A 180 -6.67 -11.76 65.04
N GLY A 181 -6.68 -10.45 64.78
CA GLY A 181 -5.71 -9.43 65.18
C GLY A 181 -4.20 -9.74 65.18
N THR A 182 -3.49 -9.40 64.10
CA THR A 182 -2.28 -8.55 64.19
C THR A 182 -1.89 -7.98 62.83
N THR A 183 -1.61 -6.68 62.81
CA THR A 183 -1.20 -5.89 61.65
C THR A 183 0.18 -6.30 61.14
N SER A 184 0.26 -6.93 59.96
CA SER A 184 1.52 -7.11 59.24
C SER A 184 1.90 -5.82 58.51
N ARG A 185 2.92 -5.13 59.03
CA ARG A 185 3.55 -3.94 58.44
C ARG A 185 4.09 -4.23 57.05
N ALA A 186 3.79 -3.33 56.12
CA ALA A 186 4.47 -3.22 54.83
C ALA A 186 5.96 -2.96 55.04
N SER A 187 6.83 -3.76 54.44
CA SER A 187 8.26 -3.46 54.33
C SER A 187 8.49 -2.58 53.11
N THR A 188 8.59 -1.28 53.37
CA THR A 188 9.14 -0.29 52.44
C THR A 188 10.62 -0.58 52.17
N SER A 189 10.98 -0.54 50.89
CA SER A 189 12.35 -0.56 50.40
C SER A 189 13.10 0.69 50.83
N THR A 190 14.19 0.52 51.58
CA THR A 190 15.20 1.56 51.77
C THR A 190 16.54 1.09 51.22
N SER A 191 16.90 1.71 50.10
CA SER A 191 18.21 1.69 49.45
C SER A 191 19.23 2.47 50.29
N GLU A 192 20.39 1.88 50.55
CA GLU A 192 21.58 2.58 51.05
C GLU A 192 22.78 2.35 50.11
N PRO A 193 23.76 3.29 50.07
CA PRO A 193 24.59 3.55 48.88
C PRO A 193 25.80 2.62 48.76
N PRO A 194 26.40 2.48 47.55
CA PRO A 194 27.55 1.61 47.33
C PRO A 194 28.87 2.28 47.73
N LEU A 195 29.75 1.51 48.41
CA LEU A 195 31.14 1.92 48.70
C LEU A 195 32.10 1.54 47.56
N PRO A 196 33.17 2.32 47.32
CA PRO A 196 33.96 2.31 46.08
C PRO A 196 35.19 1.39 46.12
N ASN A 197 35.03 0.16 46.61
CA ASN A 197 35.99 -0.93 46.38
C ASN A 197 35.31 -2.25 46.79
N GLY A 198 34.95 -3.06 45.80
CA GLY A 198 34.11 -4.24 45.93
C GLY A 198 34.67 -5.32 46.87
N GLY A 199 34.38 -5.22 48.16
CA GLY A 199 34.64 -6.25 49.16
C GLY A 199 33.65 -6.16 50.32
N CYS A 200 32.70 -7.10 50.38
CA CYS A 200 31.82 -7.27 51.54
C CYS A 200 32.50 -8.19 52.56
N SER A 201 32.88 -7.64 53.71
CA SER A 201 33.42 -8.41 54.84
C SER A 201 32.32 -8.73 55.85
N LYS A 202 31.57 -9.81 55.60
CA LYS A 202 30.99 -10.66 56.66
C LYS A 202 31.04 -12.10 56.19
N LYS A 203 31.87 -12.90 56.87
CA LYS A 203 31.80 -14.37 56.80
C LYS A 203 30.38 -14.79 57.17
N SER A 204 29.61 -15.30 56.21
CA SER A 204 28.44 -16.14 56.47
C SER A 204 28.76 -17.55 55.97
N ASP A 205 29.53 -18.29 56.77
CA ASP A 205 29.47 -19.74 56.74
C ASP A 205 28.12 -20.16 57.32
N SER A 206 27.11 -20.21 56.46
CA SER A 206 25.86 -20.90 56.71
C SER A 206 25.14 -21.06 55.38
N LEU A 207 25.27 -22.24 54.79
CA LEU A 207 24.23 -22.78 53.93
C LEU A 207 22.93 -22.68 54.74
N ASN A 208 22.09 -21.69 54.44
CA ASN A 208 20.75 -21.60 55.01
C ASN A 208 19.90 -22.67 54.32
N SER A 209 20.10 -23.91 54.74
CA SER A 209 19.25 -25.06 54.45
C SER A 209 18.08 -25.11 55.43
N ASP A 210 17.39 -23.98 55.63
CA ASP A 210 16.20 -23.88 56.48
C ASP A 210 14.98 -23.44 55.65
N LEU A 211 14.73 -24.16 54.56
CA LEU A 211 13.36 -24.42 54.15
C LEU A 211 12.85 -25.55 55.05
N ALA A 212 12.31 -25.17 56.23
CA ALA A 212 11.71 -26.13 57.15
C ALA A 212 10.49 -26.78 56.48
N PHE A 213 10.66 -28.00 55.97
CA PHE A 213 9.55 -28.82 55.48
C PHE A 213 8.69 -29.26 56.67
N PRO A 214 7.37 -29.04 56.65
CA PRO A 214 6.50 -29.52 57.73
C PRO A 214 6.53 -31.06 57.81
N PRO A 215 6.45 -31.67 59.00
CA PRO A 215 6.41 -33.12 59.15
C PRO A 215 5.14 -33.66 58.48
N GLY A 216 5.29 -34.38 57.37
CA GLY A 216 4.17 -34.88 56.53
C GLY A 216 4.16 -34.37 55.08
N GLY A 217 5.06 -33.45 54.71
CA GLY A 217 5.09 -32.85 53.36
C GLY A 217 3.91 -31.90 53.10
N TYR A 218 3.92 -31.20 51.97
CA TYR A 218 2.75 -30.43 51.53
C TYR A 218 1.68 -31.42 51.04
N PRO A 219 0.48 -31.48 51.65
CA PRO A 219 -0.52 -32.51 51.32
C PRO A 219 -1.09 -32.38 49.89
N SER A 220 -0.89 -31.24 49.21
CA SER A 220 -1.19 -31.12 47.79
C SER A 220 -0.36 -30.04 47.10
N LEU A 221 0.71 -30.45 46.41
CA LEU A 221 1.29 -29.64 45.34
C LEU A 221 0.39 -29.76 44.12
N ARG A 222 -0.23 -28.65 43.71
CA ARG A 222 -1.01 -28.59 42.46
C ARG A 222 -0.24 -27.78 41.44
N LEU A 223 0.00 -28.36 40.27
CA LEU A 223 0.51 -27.61 39.13
C LEU A 223 -0.57 -26.64 38.65
N PRO A 224 -0.22 -25.39 38.29
CA PRO A 224 -1.16 -24.45 37.71
C PRO A 224 -1.85 -25.06 36.49
N VAL A 225 -3.17 -25.29 36.61
CA VAL A 225 -3.97 -25.74 35.48
C VAL A 225 -4.44 -24.50 34.74
N VAL A 226 -4.08 -24.42 33.47
CA VAL A 226 -4.47 -23.34 32.58
C VAL A 226 -5.76 -23.72 31.87
N THR A 227 -6.79 -22.91 32.03
CA THR A 227 -8.03 -22.99 31.23
C THR A 227 -8.02 -21.89 30.18
N ASN A 228 -8.41 -22.23 28.95
CA ASN A 228 -8.61 -21.25 27.88
C ASN A 228 -10.03 -20.68 28.01
N GLN A 229 -10.15 -19.36 28.00
CA GLN A 229 -11.46 -18.68 27.94
C GLN A 229 -11.62 -17.95 26.62
N ASP A 230 -10.76 -16.95 26.36
CA ASP A 230 -10.93 -16.06 25.22
C ASP A 230 -9.70 -16.04 24.30
N VAL A 231 -9.95 -15.77 23.01
CA VAL A 231 -8.92 -15.55 21.99
C VAL A 231 -8.82 -14.05 21.75
N ASN A 232 -7.69 -13.45 22.09
CA ASN A 232 -7.42 -12.03 21.82
C ASN A 232 -6.37 -11.90 20.71
N LEU A 233 -6.63 -11.04 19.73
CA LEU A 233 -5.60 -10.63 18.78
C LEU A 233 -4.63 -9.68 19.46
N VAL A 234 -3.34 -9.95 19.30
CA VAL A 234 -2.27 -9.13 19.87
C VAL A 234 -1.29 -8.77 18.76
N ALA A 235 -1.13 -7.47 18.52
CA ALA A 235 -0.05 -6.92 17.72
C ALA A 235 1.16 -6.66 18.62
N ARG A 236 2.33 -7.18 18.23
CA ARG A 236 3.59 -6.96 18.94
C ARG A 236 4.65 -6.46 17.97
N CYS A 237 5.21 -5.29 18.24
CA CYS A 237 6.43 -4.83 17.58
C CYS A 237 7.57 -5.77 17.97
N ARG A 238 8.08 -6.54 17.01
CA ARG A 238 9.19 -7.47 17.23
C ARG A 238 10.53 -6.76 17.14
N ARG A 239 10.66 -5.82 16.20
CA ARG A 239 11.90 -5.11 15.91
C ARG A 239 11.61 -3.70 15.40
N VAL A 240 12.52 -2.80 15.72
CA VAL A 240 12.56 -1.42 15.21
C VAL A 240 13.90 -1.25 14.52
N TYR A 241 13.89 -0.89 13.25
CA TYR A 241 15.05 -0.52 12.44
C TYR A 241 15.07 1.00 12.34
N ALA A 242 16.08 1.63 12.94
CA ALA A 242 16.16 3.07 13.09
C ALA A 242 17.58 3.57 12.81
N HIS A 243 17.75 4.89 12.69
CA HIS A 243 19.04 5.58 12.59
C HIS A 243 19.92 5.18 11.40
N ALA A 244 19.32 4.69 10.31
CA ALA A 244 20.04 4.37 9.08
C ALA A 244 19.76 5.34 7.91
N HIS A 245 18.75 6.20 8.06
CA HIS A 245 18.34 7.15 7.04
C HIS A 245 18.49 8.57 7.54
N ASP A 246 19.18 9.39 6.75
CA ASP A 246 19.30 10.82 7.02
C ASP A 246 18.12 11.60 6.42
N TYR A 247 17.53 11.11 5.33
CA TYR A 247 16.39 11.71 4.60
C TYR A 247 15.09 10.96 4.85
N HIS A 248 13.99 11.33 4.17
CA HIS A 248 12.68 10.73 4.40
C HIS A 248 12.58 9.36 3.71
N ILE A 249 12.22 8.31 4.46
CA ILE A 249 12.01 6.99 3.89
C ILE A 249 10.76 7.03 2.98
N ASN A 250 10.98 6.83 1.68
CA ASN A 250 9.92 6.83 0.66
C ASN A 250 9.42 5.42 0.32
N SER A 251 10.25 4.39 0.53
CA SER A 251 9.92 3.02 0.14
C SER A 251 10.54 1.97 1.05
N ILE A 252 9.82 0.86 1.19
CA ILE A 252 10.28 -0.40 1.77
C ILE A 252 9.83 -1.55 0.87
N SER A 253 10.66 -2.56 0.70
CA SER A 253 10.33 -3.71 -0.15
C SER A 253 10.95 -5.00 0.38
N ASN A 254 10.15 -6.05 0.47
CA ASN A 254 10.60 -7.37 0.93
C ASN A 254 11.31 -8.11 -0.20
N ASN A 255 12.42 -8.74 0.12
CA ASN A 255 13.10 -9.61 -0.82
C ASN A 255 12.34 -10.96 -0.95
N SER A 256 12.47 -11.60 -2.11
CA SER A 256 11.93 -12.92 -2.39
C SER A 256 12.64 -14.05 -1.63
N ASP A 257 13.78 -13.78 -0.99
CA ASP A 257 14.49 -14.72 -0.11
C ASP A 257 13.77 -14.99 1.23
N GLY A 258 12.83 -14.11 1.63
CA GLY A 258 12.11 -14.20 2.92
C GLY A 258 12.94 -13.82 4.15
N GLU A 259 14.17 -13.35 3.98
CA GLU A 259 15.11 -13.01 5.05
C GLU A 259 15.51 -11.54 5.04
N THR A 260 15.59 -10.92 3.87
CA THR A 260 16.05 -9.55 3.68
C THR A 260 14.95 -8.63 3.16
N PHE A 261 15.14 -7.32 3.37
CA PHE A 261 14.30 -6.28 2.79
C PHE A 261 15.13 -5.03 2.58
N ILE A 262 14.67 -4.13 1.72
CA ILE A 262 15.29 -2.81 1.54
C ILE A 262 14.43 -1.70 2.11
N SER A 263 15.08 -0.60 2.43
CA SER A 263 14.44 0.70 2.60
C SER A 263 15.21 1.75 1.80
N ALA A 264 14.49 2.66 1.15
CA ALA A 264 15.08 3.78 0.45
C ALA A 264 14.60 5.11 1.01
N ASP A 265 15.53 6.07 1.09
CA ASP A 265 15.24 7.49 1.25
C ASP A 265 15.55 8.24 -0.04
N ASP A 266 15.61 9.57 0.02
CA ASP A 266 15.82 10.42 -1.14
C ASP A 266 17.19 10.22 -1.83
N LEU A 267 18.21 9.70 -1.13
CA LEU A 267 19.57 9.56 -1.67
C LEU A 267 20.20 8.18 -1.48
N ARG A 268 19.61 7.30 -0.67
CA ARG A 268 20.20 6.03 -0.27
C ARG A 268 19.20 4.89 -0.27
N ILE A 269 19.71 3.70 -0.63
CA ILE A 269 19.02 2.43 -0.44
C ILE A 269 19.84 1.56 0.51
N ASN A 270 19.20 1.11 1.58
CA ASN A 270 19.78 0.25 2.61
C ASN A 270 19.15 -1.14 2.56
N LEU A 271 19.98 -2.18 2.60
CA LEU A 271 19.60 -3.58 2.74
C LEU A 271 19.65 -3.98 4.21
N TRP A 272 18.59 -4.67 4.65
CA TRP A 272 18.40 -5.12 6.02
C TRP A 272 18.15 -6.61 6.06
N ASN A 273 18.48 -7.23 7.19
CA ASN A 273 18.03 -8.56 7.53
C ASN A 273 16.88 -8.44 8.53
N LEU A 274 15.79 -9.19 8.33
CA LEU A 274 14.60 -9.18 9.19
C LEU A 274 14.90 -9.60 10.64
N GLU A 275 16.05 -10.21 10.90
CA GLU A 275 16.48 -10.65 12.22
C GLU A 275 17.41 -9.69 12.94
N ILE A 276 18.08 -8.80 12.20
CA ILE A 276 19.14 -7.90 12.68
C ILE A 276 18.69 -6.44 12.51
N ASN A 277 18.47 -5.75 13.63
CA ASN A 277 18.01 -4.36 13.61
C ASN A 277 19.08 -3.32 14.00
N SER A 278 20.28 -3.76 14.34
CA SER A 278 21.40 -2.90 14.74
C SER A 278 22.30 -2.48 13.58
N GLN A 279 22.14 -3.09 12.41
CA GLN A 279 23.01 -2.87 11.25
C GLN A 279 22.19 -2.95 9.97
N SER A 280 22.53 -2.09 9.02
CA SER A 280 22.09 -2.14 7.63
C SER A 280 23.31 -2.02 6.72
N PHE A 281 23.17 -2.51 5.49
CA PHE A 281 24.18 -2.36 4.46
C PHE A 281 23.70 -1.39 3.40
N ASN A 282 24.39 -0.28 3.21
CA ASN A 282 24.06 0.65 2.16
C ASN A 282 24.48 0.07 0.80
N ILE A 283 23.51 -0.15 -0.09
CA ILE A 283 23.73 -0.75 -1.41
C ILE A 283 23.76 0.29 -2.53
N VAL A 284 23.09 1.43 -2.33
CA VAL A 284 23.06 2.57 -3.26
C VAL A 284 23.24 3.85 -2.45
N ASP A 285 24.17 4.71 -2.89
CA ASP A 285 24.35 6.08 -2.38
C ASP A 285 24.52 7.01 -3.57
N VAL A 286 23.47 7.80 -3.87
CA VAL A 286 23.50 8.81 -4.94
C VAL A 286 23.82 10.20 -4.40
N LYS A 287 24.22 10.30 -3.11
CA LYS A 287 24.57 11.58 -2.49
C LYS A 287 25.78 12.20 -3.21
N PRO A 288 25.66 13.42 -3.75
CA PRO A 288 26.78 14.11 -4.37
C PRO A 288 27.82 14.53 -3.31
N THR A 289 29.06 14.75 -3.75
CA THR A 289 30.13 15.26 -2.87
C THR A 289 29.82 16.65 -2.32
N ASN A 290 29.19 17.50 -3.13
CA ASN A 290 28.64 18.78 -2.72
C ASN A 290 27.11 18.71 -2.85
N MET A 291 26.39 19.04 -1.79
CA MET A 291 24.92 19.04 -1.80
C MET A 291 24.33 20.07 -2.78
N GLU A 292 25.09 21.10 -3.17
CA GLU A 292 24.68 22.07 -4.18
C GLU A 292 24.57 21.45 -5.59
N ASP A 293 25.28 20.35 -5.84
CA ASP A 293 25.27 19.63 -7.13
C ASP A 293 24.15 18.58 -7.19
N LEU A 294 23.23 18.57 -6.22
CA LEU A 294 22.13 17.62 -6.18
C LEU A 294 21.15 17.90 -7.33
N THR A 295 21.04 16.94 -8.26
CA THR A 295 20.12 17.08 -9.41
C THR A 295 19.10 15.95 -9.54
N GLU A 296 19.25 14.85 -8.78
CA GLU A 296 18.42 13.66 -8.89
C GLU A 296 18.22 13.09 -7.48
N VAL A 297 16.98 12.74 -7.15
CA VAL A 297 16.64 12.02 -5.91
C VAL A 297 15.92 10.72 -6.23
N ILE A 298 16.07 9.73 -5.36
CA ILE A 298 15.35 8.46 -5.42
C ILE A 298 13.92 8.70 -4.96
N THR A 299 12.94 8.21 -5.72
CA THR A 299 11.51 8.41 -5.43
C THR A 299 10.80 7.15 -4.98
N CYS A 300 11.21 5.99 -5.49
CA CYS A 300 10.66 4.69 -5.12
C CYS A 300 11.72 3.60 -5.38
N ALA A 301 11.67 2.52 -4.60
CA ALA A 301 12.50 1.34 -4.80
C ALA A 301 11.71 0.06 -4.48
N GLU A 302 11.83 -0.96 -5.33
CA GLU A 302 11.13 -2.23 -5.15
C GLU A 302 11.98 -3.43 -5.60
N PHE A 303 11.97 -4.50 -4.80
CA PHE A 303 12.55 -5.78 -5.20
C PHE A 303 11.72 -6.47 -6.27
N HIS A 304 12.39 -7.23 -7.12
CA HIS A 304 11.73 -8.14 -8.04
C HIS A 304 10.95 -9.23 -7.26
N PRO A 305 9.71 -9.57 -7.64
CA PRO A 305 8.83 -10.44 -6.85
C PRO A 305 9.37 -11.87 -6.69
N THR A 306 10.22 -12.33 -7.61
CA THR A 306 10.76 -13.71 -7.65
C THR A 306 12.28 -13.81 -7.70
N HIS A 307 13.00 -12.72 -8.01
CA HIS A 307 14.45 -12.74 -8.22
C HIS A 307 15.13 -11.99 -7.09
N CYS A 308 15.77 -12.73 -6.18
CA CYS A 308 16.28 -12.15 -4.94
C CYS A 308 17.46 -11.18 -5.10
N ASN A 309 18.06 -11.16 -6.29
CA ASN A 309 19.16 -10.29 -6.65
C ASN A 309 18.75 -9.08 -7.49
N THR A 310 17.49 -8.98 -7.91
CA THR A 310 17.06 -7.92 -8.83
C THR A 310 16.24 -6.88 -8.08
N LEU A 311 16.62 -5.61 -8.24
CA LEU A 311 16.00 -4.46 -7.59
C LEU A 311 15.81 -3.35 -8.64
N ALA A 312 14.69 -2.64 -8.64
CA ALA A 312 14.53 -1.40 -9.40
C ALA A 312 14.36 -0.22 -8.46
N TYR A 313 14.89 0.94 -8.84
CA TYR A 313 14.57 2.21 -8.20
C TYR A 313 14.35 3.31 -9.24
N SER A 314 13.42 4.21 -8.95
CA SER A 314 13.09 5.36 -9.81
C SER A 314 13.65 6.66 -9.27
N SER A 315 13.72 7.65 -10.14
CA SER A 315 14.21 8.97 -9.81
C SER A 315 13.20 10.10 -10.07
N SER A 316 13.50 11.27 -9.51
CA SER A 316 12.81 12.52 -9.79
C SER A 316 13.02 13.05 -11.22
N LYS A 317 13.91 12.42 -12.01
CA LYS A 317 14.19 12.78 -13.40
C LYS A 317 13.50 11.88 -14.42
N GLY A 318 12.62 10.99 -13.98
CA GLY A 318 11.85 10.13 -14.90
C GLY A 318 12.62 8.92 -15.42
N SER A 319 13.67 8.49 -14.70
CA SER A 319 14.43 7.29 -15.03
C SER A 319 14.18 6.18 -14.01
N ILE A 320 14.24 4.93 -14.47
CA ILE A 320 14.21 3.74 -13.61
C ILE A 320 15.48 2.94 -13.84
N ARG A 321 16.22 2.68 -12.77
CA ARG A 321 17.48 1.95 -12.80
C ARG A 321 17.26 0.55 -12.25
N LEU A 322 17.62 -0.46 -13.03
CA LEU A 322 17.56 -1.86 -12.63
C LEU A 322 18.95 -2.31 -12.14
N ILE A 323 19.01 -2.80 -10.92
CA ILE A 323 20.20 -3.27 -10.23
C ILE A 323 20.20 -4.81 -10.19
N ASP A 324 21.38 -5.39 -10.38
CA ASP A 324 21.66 -6.78 -10.07
C ASP A 324 22.70 -6.88 -8.93
N LEU A 325 22.24 -7.29 -7.74
CA LEU A 325 23.04 -7.42 -6.53
C LEU A 325 24.18 -8.44 -6.65
N ARG A 326 24.21 -9.28 -7.70
CA ARG A 326 25.29 -10.23 -7.94
C ARG A 326 26.49 -9.60 -8.63
N GLN A 327 26.29 -8.48 -9.35
CA GLN A 327 27.34 -7.86 -10.15
C GLN A 327 28.36 -7.13 -9.28
N SER A 328 27.88 -6.46 -8.23
CA SER A 328 28.73 -5.73 -7.29
C SER A 328 28.07 -5.68 -5.92
N ALA A 329 28.89 -5.67 -4.87
CA ALA A 329 28.41 -5.43 -3.51
C ALA A 329 27.89 -4.00 -3.34
N LEU A 330 28.57 -3.03 -3.98
CA LEU A 330 28.14 -1.64 -4.05
C LEU A 330 27.48 -1.46 -5.41
N CYS A 331 26.18 -1.20 -5.46
CA CYS A 331 25.39 -1.13 -6.69
C CYS A 331 25.56 0.23 -7.38
N ASP A 332 26.81 0.62 -7.59
CA ASP A 332 27.27 1.85 -8.22
C ASP A 332 26.95 1.89 -9.72
N ASN A 333 26.92 0.71 -10.34
CA ASN A 333 26.45 0.49 -11.71
C ASN A 333 25.06 -0.14 -11.70
N HIS A 334 24.29 0.16 -12.74
CA HIS A 334 22.99 -0.45 -12.99
C HIS A 334 23.12 -1.42 -14.17
N SER A 335 22.33 -2.49 -14.14
CA SER A 335 22.25 -3.44 -15.25
C SER A 335 21.52 -2.85 -16.45
N LYS A 336 20.48 -2.04 -16.22
CA LYS A 336 19.67 -1.39 -17.27
C LYS A 336 19.14 -0.04 -16.75
N ILE A 337 18.93 0.91 -17.66
CA ILE A 337 18.17 2.14 -17.43
C ILE A 337 16.95 2.11 -18.35
N PHE A 338 15.78 2.37 -17.78
CA PHE A 338 14.56 2.67 -18.51
C PHE A 338 14.34 4.18 -18.45
N GLU A 339 14.52 4.85 -19.57
CA GLU A 339 14.33 6.28 -19.70
C GLU A 339 13.74 6.60 -21.08
N GLU A 340 12.86 7.61 -21.10
CA GLU A 340 12.29 8.09 -22.36
C GLU A 340 13.12 9.28 -22.86
N HIS A 341 13.73 9.11 -24.03
CA HIS A 341 14.52 10.16 -24.65
C HIS A 341 13.60 11.15 -25.37
N GLU A 342 13.35 12.29 -24.75
CA GLU A 342 12.62 13.38 -25.41
C GLU A 342 13.44 14.01 -26.55
N ALA A 343 12.73 14.41 -27.62
CA ALA A 343 13.32 15.12 -28.73
C ALA A 343 13.94 16.46 -28.28
N PRO A 344 15.14 16.83 -28.79
CA PRO A 344 15.76 18.12 -28.48
C PRO A 344 14.82 19.27 -28.87
N GLY A 345 14.30 20.01 -27.87
CA GLY A 345 13.38 21.14 -28.05
C GLY A 345 11.98 20.96 -27.44
N ALA A 346 11.62 19.75 -26.98
CA ALA A 346 10.35 19.51 -26.26
C ALA A 346 10.42 19.82 -24.75
N ARG A 347 11.63 20.07 -24.23
CA ARG A 347 11.86 20.32 -22.80
C ARG A 347 11.39 21.72 -22.41
N SER A 348 10.37 21.75 -21.56
CA SER A 348 9.92 22.94 -20.83
C SER A 348 10.30 22.83 -19.35
N PHE A 349 10.22 23.93 -18.60
CA PHE A 349 10.39 23.91 -17.14
C PHE A 349 9.49 22.87 -16.46
N PHE A 350 8.21 22.81 -16.87
CA PHE A 350 7.26 21.85 -16.30
C PHE A 350 7.54 20.41 -16.72
N THR A 351 8.22 20.18 -17.85
CA THR A 351 8.52 18.83 -18.33
C THR A 351 9.38 18.07 -17.33
N GLU A 352 10.37 18.71 -16.70
CA GLU A 352 11.22 18.08 -15.69
C GLU A 352 10.45 17.78 -14.40
N ILE A 353 9.53 18.68 -14.00
CA ILE A 353 8.71 18.49 -12.80
C ILE A 353 7.75 17.30 -12.97
N ILE A 354 7.03 17.25 -14.08
CA ILE A 354 6.03 16.19 -14.32
C ILE A 354 6.65 14.85 -14.71
N ALA A 355 7.93 14.83 -15.10
CA ALA A 355 8.68 13.61 -15.40
C ALA A 355 9.06 12.83 -14.14
N SER A 356 9.02 13.46 -12.96
CA SER A 356 9.28 12.80 -11.68
C SER A 356 8.35 11.58 -11.49
N ILE A 357 8.95 10.41 -11.27
CA ILE A 357 8.18 9.18 -11.05
C ILE A 357 7.73 9.13 -9.60
N SER A 358 6.43 9.01 -9.37
CA SER A 358 5.83 8.94 -8.04
C SER A 358 5.78 7.51 -7.48
N ASP A 359 5.63 6.50 -8.33
CA ASP A 359 5.52 5.10 -7.92
C ASP A 359 5.99 4.14 -9.02
N VAL A 360 6.50 2.99 -8.60
CA VAL A 360 6.95 1.89 -9.47
C VAL A 360 6.47 0.57 -8.90
N LYS A 361 5.94 -0.31 -9.77
CA LYS A 361 5.47 -1.64 -9.41
C LYS A 361 5.94 -2.71 -10.39
N PHE A 362 6.53 -3.78 -9.88
CA PHE A 362 6.68 -4.99 -10.69
C PHE A 362 5.32 -5.67 -10.92
N SER A 363 5.13 -6.15 -12.15
CA SER A 363 4.11 -7.14 -12.46
C SER A 363 4.33 -8.44 -11.66
N ARG A 364 3.26 -9.19 -11.41
CA ARG A 364 3.32 -10.41 -10.58
C ARG A 364 4.25 -11.49 -11.15
N ASP A 365 4.32 -11.61 -12.48
CA ASP A 365 5.23 -12.52 -13.17
C ASP A 365 6.68 -12.01 -13.20
N GLY A 366 6.88 -10.74 -12.83
CA GLY A 366 8.16 -10.05 -12.81
C GLY A 366 8.64 -9.62 -14.19
N ARG A 367 7.88 -9.83 -15.27
CA ARG A 367 8.37 -9.51 -16.62
C ARG A 367 8.29 -8.02 -16.92
N TYR A 368 7.26 -7.36 -16.42
CA TYR A 368 6.96 -5.97 -16.67
C TYR A 368 7.14 -5.10 -15.43
N LEU A 369 7.41 -3.82 -15.67
CA LEU A 369 7.47 -2.77 -14.67
C LEU A 369 6.45 -1.70 -15.02
N LEU A 370 5.64 -1.29 -14.06
CA LEU A 370 4.71 -0.16 -14.18
C LEU A 370 5.33 1.04 -13.47
N SER A 371 5.28 2.21 -14.09
CA SER A 371 5.70 3.47 -13.46
C SER A 371 4.64 4.53 -13.64
N ARG A 372 4.40 5.32 -12.59
CA ARG A 372 3.52 6.50 -12.62
C ARG A 372 4.37 7.76 -12.57
N ASP A 373 4.25 8.62 -13.57
CA ASP A 373 4.67 10.02 -13.49
C ASP A 373 3.43 10.91 -13.28
N TYR A 374 3.56 12.24 -13.23
CA TYR A 374 2.41 13.08 -12.90
C TYR A 374 1.25 12.89 -13.90
N MET A 375 1.53 12.89 -15.21
CA MET A 375 0.50 12.91 -16.25
C MET A 375 0.13 11.53 -16.79
N THR A 376 1.05 10.57 -16.70
CA THR A 376 1.00 9.31 -17.43
C THR A 376 1.34 8.10 -16.57
N LEU A 377 0.82 6.97 -17.00
CA LEU A 377 1.17 5.65 -16.50
C LEU A 377 1.88 4.89 -17.61
N LYS A 378 3.06 4.32 -17.35
CA LYS A 378 3.90 3.67 -18.37
C LYS A 378 4.20 2.23 -17.98
N LEU A 379 3.98 1.31 -18.92
CA LEU A 379 4.30 -0.11 -18.78
C LEU A 379 5.58 -0.41 -19.56
N TRP A 380 6.58 -0.98 -18.90
CA TRP A 380 7.90 -1.31 -19.45
C TRP A 380 8.10 -2.82 -19.45
N ASP A 381 8.77 -3.37 -20.47
CA ASP A 381 9.21 -4.76 -20.48
C ASP A 381 10.67 -4.79 -20.01
N LEU A 382 11.01 -5.60 -19.01
CA LEU A 382 12.38 -5.66 -18.50
C LEU A 382 13.40 -6.07 -19.56
N ASN A 383 12.96 -6.72 -20.65
CA ASN A 383 13.82 -7.10 -21.77
C ASN A 383 13.97 -6.01 -22.84
N MET A 384 13.20 -4.92 -22.76
CA MET A 384 13.20 -3.83 -23.72
C MET A 384 13.32 -2.49 -22.99
N ASP A 385 14.55 -1.95 -22.99
CA ASP A 385 14.93 -0.70 -22.34
C ASP A 385 14.85 0.54 -23.26
N SER A 386 14.53 0.35 -24.55
CA SER A 386 14.42 1.45 -25.52
C SER A 386 13.22 2.39 -25.29
N GLY A 387 12.23 1.98 -24.49
CA GLY A 387 11.04 2.77 -24.21
C GLY A 387 9.93 1.96 -23.55
N PRO A 388 8.82 2.59 -23.14
CA PRO A 388 7.68 1.88 -22.61
C PRO A 388 6.97 1.06 -23.72
N VAL A 389 6.46 -0.11 -23.35
CA VAL A 389 5.57 -0.94 -24.19
C VAL A 389 4.24 -0.24 -24.42
N SER A 390 3.74 0.49 -23.41
CA SER A 390 2.48 1.22 -23.48
C SER A 390 2.50 2.42 -22.53
N THR A 391 1.91 3.53 -22.98
CA THR A 391 1.79 4.78 -22.21
C THR A 391 0.33 5.20 -22.16
N PHE A 392 -0.21 5.34 -20.95
CA PHE A 392 -1.61 5.67 -20.69
C PHE A 392 -1.72 7.11 -20.18
N GLN A 393 -2.56 7.91 -20.82
CA GLN A 393 -2.79 9.31 -20.44
C GLN A 393 -3.82 9.38 -19.31
N VAL A 394 -3.41 9.81 -18.12
CA VAL A 394 -4.27 9.75 -16.93
C VAL A 394 -5.21 10.94 -16.88
N HIS A 395 -4.69 12.16 -16.96
CA HIS A 395 -5.51 13.37 -16.83
C HIS A 395 -4.98 14.53 -17.68
N GLU A 396 -4.87 14.30 -18.99
CA GLU A 396 -4.30 15.27 -19.95
C GLU A 396 -5.03 16.63 -19.97
N HIS A 397 -6.29 16.67 -19.53
CA HIS A 397 -7.05 17.90 -19.35
C HIS A 397 -6.44 18.87 -18.32
N LEU A 398 -5.53 18.41 -17.46
CA LEU A 398 -4.80 19.24 -16.50
C LEU A 398 -3.58 19.93 -17.10
N ARG A 399 -3.10 19.52 -18.29
CA ARG A 399 -1.88 20.07 -18.91
C ARG A 399 -1.92 21.59 -19.12
N PRO A 400 -3.05 22.22 -19.53
CA PRO A 400 -3.13 23.68 -19.64
C PRO A 400 -3.08 24.40 -18.29
N ARG A 401 -3.23 23.69 -17.16
CA ARG A 401 -3.30 24.22 -15.79
C ARG A 401 -2.07 23.91 -14.94
N LEU A 402 -0.97 23.47 -15.56
CA LEU A 402 0.26 23.14 -14.82
C LEU A 402 0.80 24.32 -14.01
N CYS A 403 0.62 25.56 -14.48
CA CYS A 403 0.97 26.75 -13.71
C CYS A 403 0.14 26.85 -12.41
N ASP A 404 -1.20 26.73 -12.50
CA ASP A 404 -2.09 26.77 -11.33
C ASP A 404 -1.77 25.65 -10.33
N LEU A 405 -1.45 24.46 -10.85
CA LEU A 405 -1.12 23.27 -10.04
C LEU A 405 0.23 23.42 -9.35
N TYR A 406 1.17 24.12 -9.98
CA TYR A 406 2.46 24.47 -9.39
C TYR A 406 2.32 25.54 -8.29
N GLU A 407 1.48 26.56 -8.51
CA GLU A 407 1.23 27.60 -7.50
C GLU A 407 0.56 27.06 -6.22
N ASN A 408 -0.21 25.97 -6.34
CA ASN A 408 -0.91 25.32 -5.22
C ASN A 408 -0.23 24.02 -4.74
N ASP A 409 1.03 23.77 -5.12
CA ASP A 409 1.83 22.57 -4.79
C ASP A 409 1.23 21.21 -5.21
N SER A 410 0.06 21.20 -5.85
CA SER A 410 -0.65 19.99 -6.27
C SER A 410 0.15 19.22 -7.32
N ILE A 411 0.98 19.90 -8.12
CA ILE A 411 1.87 19.25 -9.08
C ILE A 411 2.86 18.25 -8.43
N PHE A 412 3.10 18.36 -7.12
CA PHE A 412 3.98 17.47 -6.35
C PHE A 412 3.25 16.30 -5.68
N ASP A 413 1.95 16.15 -5.93
CA ASP A 413 1.17 15.02 -5.44
C ASP A 413 1.71 13.69 -6.02
N LYS A 414 1.97 12.73 -5.13
CA LYS A 414 2.52 11.42 -5.48
C LYS A 414 1.39 10.40 -5.61
N PHE A 415 0.88 10.23 -6.83
CA PHE A 415 -0.12 9.22 -7.14
C PHE A 415 0.53 7.82 -7.23
N GLU A 416 -0.06 6.84 -6.56
CA GLU A 416 0.37 5.44 -6.67
C GLU A 416 -0.28 4.73 -7.86
N CYS A 417 0.27 3.56 -8.20
CA CYS A 417 -0.29 2.70 -9.24
C CYS A 417 -0.31 1.24 -8.81
N CYS A 418 -1.16 0.45 -9.47
CA CYS A 418 -1.26 -0.98 -9.23
C CYS A 418 -1.57 -1.74 -10.54
N LEU A 419 -1.21 -3.02 -10.56
CA LEU A 419 -1.50 -3.96 -11.65
C LEU A 419 -2.51 -5.00 -11.17
N SER A 420 -3.34 -5.48 -12.10
CA SER A 420 -4.17 -6.65 -11.85
C SER A 420 -3.33 -7.91 -11.66
N GLY A 421 -3.87 -8.89 -10.94
CA GLY A 421 -3.18 -10.15 -10.65
C GLY A 421 -2.77 -10.96 -11.88
N ASP A 422 -3.52 -10.82 -12.98
CA ASP A 422 -3.26 -11.44 -14.29
C ASP A 422 -2.39 -10.57 -15.21
N GLY A 423 -2.08 -9.34 -14.82
CA GLY A 423 -1.30 -8.37 -15.59
C GLY A 423 -2.02 -7.79 -16.81
N LEU A 424 -3.32 -8.03 -16.98
CA LEU A 424 -4.12 -7.57 -18.13
C LEU A 424 -4.67 -6.15 -17.97
N HIS A 425 -4.65 -5.61 -16.75
CA HIS A 425 -5.13 -4.28 -16.42
C HIS A 425 -4.18 -3.55 -15.47
N VAL A 426 -4.20 -2.23 -15.55
CA VAL A 426 -3.44 -1.34 -14.66
C VAL A 426 -4.35 -0.23 -14.17
N ALA A 427 -4.15 0.24 -12.94
CA ALA A 427 -4.95 1.29 -12.36
C ALA A 427 -4.11 2.33 -11.62
N THR A 428 -4.64 3.55 -11.56
CA THR A 428 -4.03 4.66 -10.84
C THR A 428 -5.05 5.77 -10.54
N GLY A 429 -4.78 6.57 -9.52
CA GLY A 429 -5.65 7.66 -9.06
C GLY A 429 -5.46 8.99 -9.79
N SER A 430 -6.36 9.93 -9.50
CA SER A 430 -6.38 11.32 -9.97
C SER A 430 -7.15 12.20 -8.96
N TYR A 431 -7.21 13.51 -9.25
CA TYR A 431 -8.06 14.47 -8.52
C TYR A 431 -9.56 14.16 -8.66
N GLY A 432 -10.37 14.70 -7.75
CA GLY A 432 -11.81 14.49 -7.71
C GLY A 432 -12.22 13.13 -7.14
N ASN A 433 -11.37 12.51 -6.33
CA ASN A 433 -11.50 11.10 -5.90
C ASN A 433 -11.68 10.12 -7.08
N LEU A 434 -11.15 10.48 -8.25
CA LEU A 434 -11.24 9.66 -9.45
C LEU A 434 -10.09 8.66 -9.48
N PHE A 435 -10.35 7.47 -10.02
CA PHE A 435 -9.32 6.54 -10.45
C PHE A 435 -9.64 6.02 -11.84
N ARG A 436 -8.60 5.60 -12.56
CA ARG A 436 -8.73 5.09 -13.92
C ARG A 436 -8.15 3.69 -13.99
N VAL A 437 -8.85 2.81 -14.70
CA VAL A 437 -8.43 1.45 -15.03
C VAL A 437 -8.19 1.40 -16.53
N PHE A 438 -7.04 0.87 -16.95
CA PHE A 438 -6.65 0.73 -18.35
C PHE A 438 -6.38 -0.74 -18.67
N GLY A 439 -6.73 -1.18 -19.87
CA GLY A 439 -6.26 -2.46 -20.39
C GLY A 439 -4.77 -2.37 -20.74
N SER A 440 -3.96 -3.32 -20.28
CA SER A 440 -2.50 -3.33 -20.45
C SER A 440 -2.03 -3.90 -21.79
N THR A 441 -2.93 -4.55 -22.54
CA THR A 441 -2.58 -5.20 -23.80
C THR A 441 -2.19 -4.16 -24.86
N PRO A 442 -1.13 -4.40 -25.65
CA PRO A 442 -0.69 -3.45 -26.66
C PRO A 442 -1.81 -3.10 -27.66
N GLY A 443 -2.10 -1.80 -27.79
CA GLY A 443 -3.18 -1.31 -28.65
C GLY A 443 -4.57 -1.35 -28.01
N SER A 444 -4.70 -1.72 -26.74
CA SER A 444 -5.96 -1.61 -26.01
C SER A 444 -6.41 -0.16 -25.91
N THR A 445 -7.68 0.07 -26.18
CA THR A 445 -8.37 1.34 -25.93
C THR A 445 -9.27 1.27 -24.70
N GLU A 446 -9.18 0.18 -23.93
CA GLU A 446 -9.97 -0.01 -22.72
C GLU A 446 -9.53 1.02 -21.68
N VAL A 447 -10.46 1.92 -21.34
CA VAL A 447 -10.29 2.87 -20.25
C VAL A 447 -11.61 3.04 -19.52
N THR A 448 -11.57 2.86 -18.21
CA THR A 448 -12.70 3.10 -17.33
C THR A 448 -12.30 4.14 -16.30
N THR A 449 -13.07 5.23 -16.22
CA THR A 449 -12.91 6.24 -15.17
C THR A 449 -14.00 6.01 -14.13
N LEU A 450 -13.60 5.91 -12.86
CA LEU A 450 -14.47 5.61 -11.74
C LEU A 450 -14.26 6.66 -10.65
N GLU A 451 -15.31 6.94 -9.89
CA GLU A 451 -15.24 7.78 -8.70
C GLU A 451 -15.25 6.91 -7.44
N ALA A 452 -14.40 7.22 -6.46
CA ALA A 452 -14.44 6.58 -5.15
C ALA A 452 -15.67 7.04 -4.35
N SER A 453 -16.83 6.49 -4.71
CA SER A 453 -18.12 6.65 -4.04
C SER A 453 -18.91 5.33 -4.06
N ARG A 454 -20.06 5.30 -3.37
CA ARG A 454 -21.00 4.16 -3.47
C ARG A 454 -21.60 3.97 -4.87
N ASN A 455 -21.44 4.94 -5.77
CA ASN A 455 -21.90 4.86 -7.15
C ASN A 455 -20.74 5.20 -8.12
N PRO A 456 -19.85 4.24 -8.39
CA PRO A 456 -18.56 4.52 -9.06
C PRO A 456 -18.70 4.93 -10.52
N MET A 457 -19.81 4.58 -11.18
CA MET A 457 -20.11 4.95 -12.56
C MET A 457 -20.99 6.21 -12.69
N ARG A 458 -21.21 6.95 -11.59
CA ARG A 458 -21.99 8.18 -11.64
C ARG A 458 -21.30 9.19 -12.56
N ARG A 459 -21.78 9.32 -13.80
CA ARG A 459 -21.39 10.41 -14.68
C ARG A 459 -21.73 11.71 -13.94
N GLN A 460 -20.77 12.64 -13.81
CA GLN A 460 -21.08 14.03 -13.52
C GLN A 460 -21.92 14.53 -14.70
N ILE A 461 -23.24 14.39 -14.60
CA ILE A 461 -24.18 14.97 -15.54
C ILE A 461 -24.06 16.47 -15.34
N ALA A 462 -23.37 17.15 -16.26
CA ALA A 462 -23.51 18.58 -16.44
C ALA A 462 -25.01 18.82 -16.70
N ASN A 463 -25.72 19.37 -15.72
CA ASN A 463 -27.03 19.97 -16.01
C ASN A 463 -26.73 21.15 -16.95
N PRO A 464 -27.17 21.14 -18.22
CA PRO A 464 -27.09 22.35 -19.02
C PRO A 464 -27.97 23.38 -18.32
N THR A 465 -27.37 24.38 -17.71
CA THR A 465 -28.09 25.54 -17.18
C THR A 465 -28.93 26.11 -18.31
N ARG A 466 -30.25 25.98 -18.13
CA ARG A 466 -31.29 26.51 -19.01
C ARG A 466 -30.98 27.99 -19.32
N PRO A 467 -30.92 28.43 -20.59
CA PRO A 467 -30.65 29.82 -20.90
C PRO A 467 -31.84 30.66 -20.42
N THR A 468 -31.64 31.42 -19.35
CA THR A 468 -32.59 32.46 -18.93
C THR A 468 -32.58 33.55 -19.99
N ARG A 469 -33.74 33.74 -20.63
CA ARG A 469 -34.05 34.82 -21.57
C ARG A 469 -33.51 36.16 -21.06
N GLY A 470 -32.82 36.86 -21.96
CA GLY A 470 -32.28 38.18 -21.71
C GLY A 470 -33.35 39.17 -21.25
N THR A 471 -32.94 40.02 -20.31
CA THR A 471 -33.57 41.31 -20.08
C THR A 471 -32.43 42.34 -20.06
N LEU A 472 -32.44 43.23 -21.04
CA LEU A 472 -31.56 44.39 -21.14
C LEU A 472 -31.87 45.38 -20.02
N THR A 473 -30.88 45.81 -19.23
CA THR A 473 -30.81 47.18 -18.69
C THR A 473 -29.40 47.56 -18.20
N SER A 474 -28.87 48.61 -18.84
CA SER A 474 -28.15 49.77 -18.29
C SER A 474 -26.85 49.63 -17.49
N MET A 475 -25.83 50.30 -18.02
CA MET A 475 -24.54 50.62 -17.38
C MET A 475 -24.68 51.50 -16.13
N THR A 476 -23.89 51.21 -15.10
CA THR A 476 -23.18 52.22 -14.28
C THR A 476 -21.87 51.63 -13.72
N ARG A 477 -20.80 52.43 -13.82
CA ARG A 477 -19.46 52.17 -13.29
C ARG A 477 -19.46 52.04 -11.77
N GLY A 478 -18.75 51.04 -11.25
CA GLY A 478 -18.38 50.94 -9.84
C GLY A 478 -17.09 50.15 -9.67
N VAL A 479 -16.00 50.85 -9.36
CA VAL A 479 -14.70 50.27 -8.96
C VAL A 479 -14.86 49.58 -7.61
N ARG A 480 -14.57 48.27 -7.51
CA ARG A 480 -14.18 47.60 -6.25
C ARG A 480 -13.15 46.48 -6.46
N ARG A 481 -12.22 46.50 -5.52
CA ARG A 481 -11.03 45.68 -5.27
C ARG A 481 -11.25 44.16 -5.28
N GLY A 482 -10.20 43.45 -5.72
CA GLY A 482 -9.64 42.24 -5.11
C GLY A 482 -10.61 41.12 -4.76
N GLY A 483 -10.74 40.14 -5.65
CA GLY A 483 -11.39 38.86 -5.43
C GLY A 483 -10.59 37.77 -6.13
N GLU A 484 -10.43 36.65 -5.42
CA GLU A 484 -9.60 35.50 -5.75
C GLU A 484 -9.89 34.96 -7.15
N ASN A 485 -8.83 34.74 -7.93
CA ASN A 485 -8.90 34.11 -9.25
C ASN A 485 -9.14 32.60 -9.07
N LEU A 486 -10.38 32.20 -8.85
CA LEU A 486 -10.80 30.82 -9.08
C LEU A 486 -10.83 30.59 -10.59
N GLY A 487 -9.79 29.93 -11.11
CA GLY A 487 -9.70 29.51 -12.51
C GLY A 487 -10.86 28.59 -12.87
N VAL A 488 -11.76 29.06 -13.72
CA VAL A 488 -12.93 28.34 -14.24
C VAL A 488 -12.50 27.57 -15.49
N ASP A 489 -12.89 26.30 -15.61
CA ASP A 489 -12.70 25.54 -16.86
C ASP A 489 -13.59 26.09 -18.00
N ALA A 490 -13.38 25.62 -19.23
CA ALA A 490 -14.22 25.98 -20.38
C ALA A 490 -15.71 25.55 -20.24
N ASN A 491 -16.04 24.83 -19.17
CA ASN A 491 -17.35 24.27 -18.87
C ASN A 491 -18.02 24.90 -17.62
N GLY A 492 -17.42 25.90 -16.98
CA GLY A 492 -18.01 26.59 -15.83
C GLY A 492 -17.82 25.91 -14.46
N ASN A 493 -17.06 24.82 -14.35
CA ASN A 493 -16.79 24.13 -13.09
C ASN A 493 -15.44 24.56 -12.49
N SER A 494 -15.46 24.93 -11.21
CA SER A 494 -14.25 24.94 -10.38
C SER A 494 -13.85 23.49 -10.12
N LEU A 495 -12.81 22.99 -10.78
CA LEU A 495 -12.20 21.72 -10.36
C LEU A 495 -11.59 21.92 -8.97
N ASP A 496 -12.15 21.23 -7.99
CA ASP A 496 -11.65 21.20 -6.63
C ASP A 496 -10.49 20.20 -6.53
N PHE A 497 -9.26 20.73 -6.48
CA PHE A 497 -8.04 19.94 -6.33
C PHE A 497 -7.78 19.46 -4.89
N SER A 498 -8.62 19.85 -3.93
CA SER A 498 -8.49 19.39 -2.55
C SER A 498 -8.80 17.88 -2.40
N THR A 499 -9.68 17.36 -3.27
CA THR A 499 -10.04 15.94 -3.29
C THR A 499 -9.13 15.18 -4.26
N LYS A 500 -8.50 14.12 -3.76
CA LYS A 500 -7.53 13.32 -4.52
C LYS A 500 -7.50 11.88 -4.03
N LEU A 501 -7.32 10.96 -4.98
CA LEU A 501 -7.14 9.54 -4.71
C LEU A 501 -5.67 9.19 -4.94
N LEU A 502 -4.87 9.21 -3.87
CA LEU A 502 -3.43 8.96 -3.96
C LEU A 502 -3.09 7.47 -3.83
N HIS A 503 -3.84 6.75 -2.99
CA HIS A 503 -3.54 5.37 -2.59
C HIS A 503 -4.63 4.42 -3.06
N LEU A 504 -4.21 3.35 -3.73
CA LEU A 504 -5.07 2.27 -4.18
C LEU A 504 -4.27 0.96 -4.27
N ALA A 505 -4.95 -0.15 -4.06
CA ALA A 505 -4.38 -1.49 -4.17
C ALA A 505 -5.32 -2.40 -4.95
N TRP A 506 -4.75 -3.21 -5.85
CA TRP A 506 -5.49 -4.25 -6.56
C TRP A 506 -5.31 -5.59 -5.84
N HIS A 507 -6.39 -6.35 -5.69
CA HIS A 507 -6.37 -7.69 -5.12
C HIS A 507 -5.47 -8.65 -5.94
N PRO A 508 -4.57 -9.43 -5.33
CA PRO A 508 -3.52 -10.15 -6.06
C PRO A 508 -4.04 -11.23 -7.03
N THR A 509 -5.26 -11.72 -6.85
CA THR A 509 -5.84 -12.84 -7.64
C THR A 509 -7.20 -12.54 -8.24
N GLU A 510 -7.83 -11.42 -7.92
CA GLU A 510 -9.24 -11.15 -8.29
C GLU A 510 -9.37 -9.72 -8.83
N ASN A 511 -10.43 -9.49 -9.61
CA ASN A 511 -10.76 -8.16 -10.12
C ASN A 511 -11.45 -7.34 -9.03
N SER A 512 -10.68 -6.99 -7.99
CA SER A 512 -11.12 -6.13 -6.90
C SER A 512 -10.07 -5.08 -6.59
N ILE A 513 -10.52 -3.85 -6.35
CA ILE A 513 -9.66 -2.70 -6.04
C ILE A 513 -10.13 -2.08 -4.73
N ALA A 514 -9.19 -1.82 -3.83
CA ALA A 514 -9.38 -1.01 -2.65
C ALA A 514 -8.78 0.40 -2.87
N CYS A 515 -9.54 1.45 -2.57
CA CYS A 515 -9.16 2.85 -2.77
C CYS A 515 -9.30 3.65 -1.46
N ALA A 516 -8.32 4.50 -1.15
CA ALA A 516 -8.45 5.49 -0.08
C ALA A 516 -8.99 6.81 -0.65
N ALA A 517 -10.07 7.31 -0.06
CA ALA A 517 -10.53 8.69 -0.24
C ALA A 517 -10.63 9.35 1.14
N ALA A 518 -9.66 10.21 1.46
CA ALA A 518 -9.44 10.75 2.80
C ALA A 518 -9.31 9.63 3.86
N ASN A 519 -10.26 9.53 4.80
CA ASN A 519 -10.29 8.47 5.82
C ASN A 519 -11.16 7.26 5.44
N SER A 520 -11.83 7.30 4.28
CA SER A 520 -12.73 6.25 3.83
C SER A 520 -12.00 5.26 2.91
N LEU A 521 -12.17 3.97 3.18
CA LEU A 521 -11.67 2.88 2.36
C LEU A 521 -12.81 2.31 1.53
N TYR A 522 -12.81 2.55 0.22
CA TYR A 522 -13.79 2.03 -0.73
C TYR A 522 -13.28 0.76 -1.40
N MET A 523 -14.16 -0.22 -1.60
CA MET A 523 -13.85 -1.46 -2.30
C MET A 523 -14.78 -1.66 -3.50
N TYR A 524 -14.19 -2.01 -4.63
CA TYR A 524 -14.87 -2.27 -5.89
C TYR A 524 -14.51 -3.66 -6.41
N TYR A 525 -15.40 -4.24 -7.22
CA TYR A 525 -15.17 -5.51 -7.92
C TYR A 525 -15.72 -5.46 -9.34
N ALA A 526 -15.23 -6.32 -10.23
CA ALA A 526 -15.70 -6.43 -11.62
C ALA A 526 -15.79 -7.88 -12.10
#